data_AF-A0A6P0YK01-F1
#
_entry.id   AF-A0A6P0YK01-F1
#
_cell.length_a   1.000
_cell.length_b   1.000
_cell.length_c   1.000
_cell.angle_alpha   90.00
_cell.angle_beta   90.00
_cell.angle_gamma   90.00
#
_symmetry.space_group_name_H-M   'P 1'
#
loop_
_entity.id
_entity.type
_entity.pdbx_description
1 polymer ?
#
loop_
_entity_poly.entity_id
_entity_poly.type
_entity_poly.pdbx_seq_one_letter_code
_entity_poly.pdbx_strand_id
1 'polypeptide(L)'
;MPPEDFVFFRNIGLNDQATSLQTSQVGEPSLANNGRQIYMTGNWYATKSLDNGSSWQYVSPFTTLPSAAGGFCCDQLTHYDRSRDLLFWLLQYIRGSNNENIFRIAIKNGATLQNNSWYWYNFSPSGVTSSWAGLWFDYPDMALSNNYLWVTFNVFNSSNLWQRAVVFKFPLDTLATGGSLNYSYWSTTNNGSLRLTQGAGDTM
;
A
#
# COMPACT_ATOMS: atom_id res chain seq x y z
N MET A 1 -2.36 -20.13 29.43
CA MET A 1 -0.93 -20.13 29.03
C MET A 1 -0.87 -19.69 27.59
N PRO A 2 -0.01 -18.72 27.21
CA PRO A 2 0.30 -18.52 25.80
C PRO A 2 0.86 -19.84 25.25
N PRO A 3 0.68 -20.17 23.96
CA PRO A 3 1.25 -21.39 23.39
C PRO A 3 2.77 -21.38 23.60
N GLU A 4 3.34 -22.41 24.22
CA GLU A 4 4.77 -22.50 24.55
C GLU A 4 5.66 -22.75 23.31
N ASP A 5 5.06 -22.92 22.13
CA ASP A 5 5.74 -23.54 20.99
C ASP A 5 5.84 -22.60 19.77
N PHE A 6 6.43 -21.40 19.94
CA PHE A 6 6.86 -20.64 18.76
C PHE A 6 8.08 -21.34 18.15
N VAL A 7 7.84 -22.21 17.16
CA VAL A 7 8.91 -22.87 16.41
C VAL A 7 9.25 -22.05 15.18
N PHE A 8 10.52 -21.72 15.05
CA PHE A 8 11.04 -21.12 13.84
C PHE A 8 11.00 -22.15 12.69
N PHE A 9 10.02 -22.04 11.79
CA PHE A 9 9.85 -23.01 10.71
C PHE A 9 10.86 -22.80 9.57
N ARG A 10 11.13 -21.56 9.16
CA ARG A 10 11.96 -21.25 7.98
C ARG A 10 12.49 -19.81 7.98
N ASN A 11 13.77 -19.63 7.64
CA ASN A 11 14.38 -18.33 7.30
C ASN A 11 14.78 -18.33 5.84
N ILE A 12 14.30 -17.38 5.04
CA ILE A 12 14.80 -17.17 3.68
C ILE A 12 15.07 -15.68 3.52
N GLY A 13 16.33 -15.34 3.24
CA GLY A 13 16.70 -14.01 2.82
C GLY A 13 16.36 -13.79 1.34
N LEU A 14 15.83 -12.62 1.00
CA LEU A 14 15.68 -12.21 -0.39
C LEU A 14 17.06 -11.85 -0.95
N ASN A 15 17.42 -12.44 -2.09
CA ASN A 15 18.67 -12.15 -2.79
C ASN A 15 18.49 -11.03 -3.83
N ASP A 16 19.59 -10.70 -4.51
CA ASP A 16 19.62 -9.66 -5.55
C ASP A 16 18.66 -9.92 -6.71
N GLN A 17 18.44 -11.19 -7.07
CA GLN A 17 17.47 -11.55 -8.11
C GLN A 17 16.03 -11.28 -7.65
N ALA A 18 15.72 -11.49 -6.37
CA ALA A 18 14.40 -11.28 -5.80
C ALA A 18 14.07 -9.79 -5.61
N THR A 19 15.08 -8.93 -5.49
CA THR A 19 14.93 -7.49 -5.18
C THR A 19 15.43 -6.58 -6.30
N SER A 20 16.02 -7.13 -7.36
CA SER A 20 16.66 -6.38 -8.46
C SER A 20 17.71 -5.38 -7.99
N LEU A 21 18.46 -5.69 -6.93
CA LEU A 21 19.45 -4.81 -6.30
C LEU A 21 18.87 -3.49 -5.75
N GLN A 22 17.55 -3.41 -5.53
CA GLN A 22 16.88 -2.20 -5.04
C GLN A 22 16.65 -2.21 -3.52
N THR A 23 17.49 -2.94 -2.79
CA THR A 23 17.50 -2.93 -1.31
C THR A 23 18.24 -1.71 -0.78
N SER A 24 17.88 -1.25 0.42
CA SER A 24 18.60 -0.17 1.10
C SER A 24 18.52 -0.32 2.61
N GLN A 25 19.23 0.55 3.36
CA GLN A 25 19.09 0.66 4.81
C GLN A 25 17.73 1.26 5.25
N VAL A 26 17.00 1.89 4.33
CA VAL A 26 15.61 2.31 4.47
C VAL A 26 14.74 1.30 3.72
N GLY A 27 14.34 0.24 4.43
CA GLY A 27 13.73 -0.94 3.83
C GLY A 27 12.21 -0.92 3.74
N GLU A 28 11.52 -0.15 4.61
CA GLU A 28 10.05 -0.02 4.75
C GLU A 28 9.26 -1.23 4.21
N PRO A 29 9.46 -2.43 4.79
CA PRO A 29 8.89 -3.63 4.23
C PRO A 29 7.39 -3.75 4.56
N SER A 30 6.63 -4.27 3.61
CA SER A 30 5.23 -4.67 3.81
C SER A 30 4.97 -6.02 3.17
N LEU A 31 4.05 -6.79 3.74
CA LEU A 31 3.75 -8.14 3.27
C LEU A 31 2.24 -8.42 3.25
N ALA A 32 1.79 -9.01 2.14
CA ALA A 32 0.49 -9.63 2.00
C ALA A 32 0.66 -11.14 1.78
N ASN A 33 -0.17 -11.94 2.45
CA ASN A 33 -0.11 -13.40 2.36
C ASN A 33 -1.53 -13.98 2.32
N ASN A 34 -1.84 -14.76 1.28
CA ASN A 34 -3.14 -15.43 1.13
C ASN A 34 -3.11 -16.91 1.53
N GLY A 35 -2.08 -17.34 2.26
CA GLY A 35 -1.80 -18.71 2.67
C GLY A 35 -0.74 -19.37 1.77
N ARG A 36 -0.93 -19.34 0.44
CA ARG A 36 0.00 -19.99 -0.51
C ARG A 36 0.99 -19.03 -1.16
N GLN A 37 0.51 -17.83 -1.47
CA GLN A 37 1.23 -16.84 -2.22
C GLN A 37 1.54 -15.65 -1.32
N ILE A 38 2.74 -15.13 -1.47
CA ILE A 38 3.27 -14.03 -0.67
C ILE A 38 3.63 -12.91 -1.64
N TYR A 39 3.19 -11.70 -1.35
CA TYR A 39 3.63 -10.49 -2.04
C TYR A 39 4.30 -9.60 -1.00
N MET A 40 5.57 -9.27 -1.22
CA MET A 40 6.37 -8.47 -0.30
C MET A 40 6.91 -7.27 -1.04
N THR A 41 6.88 -6.12 -0.38
CA THR A 41 7.50 -4.90 -0.85
C THR A 41 8.60 -4.51 0.12
N GLY A 42 9.61 -3.82 -0.40
CA GLY A 42 10.41 -2.89 0.38
C GLY A 42 10.23 -1.49 -0.18
N ASN A 43 11.10 -0.57 0.19
CA ASN A 43 10.95 0.81 -0.24
C ASN A 43 10.93 0.92 -1.80
N TRP A 44 11.92 0.33 -2.48
CA TRP A 44 12.06 0.43 -3.94
C TRP A 44 11.89 -0.87 -4.72
N TYR A 45 11.54 -1.99 -4.09
CA TYR A 45 11.29 -3.26 -4.78
C TYR A 45 9.94 -3.84 -4.41
N ALA A 46 9.40 -4.70 -5.28
CA ALA A 46 8.37 -5.65 -4.93
C ALA A 46 8.81 -7.05 -5.37
N THR A 47 8.31 -8.07 -4.71
CA THR A 47 8.62 -9.47 -5.01
C THR A 47 7.43 -10.35 -4.65
N LYS A 48 7.31 -11.47 -5.34
CA LYS A 48 6.25 -12.44 -5.11
C LYS A 48 6.80 -13.84 -4.99
N SER A 49 6.16 -14.64 -4.14
CA SER A 49 6.33 -16.09 -4.07
C SER A 49 5.00 -16.77 -4.35
N LEU A 50 5.05 -17.87 -5.09
CA LEU A 50 3.90 -18.70 -5.45
C LEU A 50 3.90 -20.07 -4.73
N ASP A 51 4.89 -20.30 -3.88
CA ASP A 51 5.27 -21.60 -3.33
C ASP A 51 5.64 -21.50 -1.84
N ASN A 52 4.85 -20.75 -1.06
CA ASN A 52 5.02 -20.56 0.38
C ASN A 52 6.39 -19.98 0.77
N GLY A 53 6.90 -19.05 -0.03
CA GLY A 53 8.18 -18.38 0.20
C GLY A 53 9.41 -19.21 -0.18
N SER A 54 9.25 -20.36 -0.85
CA SER A 54 10.38 -21.22 -1.24
C SER A 54 11.23 -20.61 -2.35
N SER A 55 10.58 -19.95 -3.32
CA SER A 55 11.21 -19.16 -4.38
C SER A 55 10.54 -17.80 -4.53
N TRP A 56 11.29 -16.84 -5.06
CA TRP A 56 10.90 -15.44 -5.15
C TRP A 56 11.16 -14.88 -6.55
N GLN A 57 10.21 -14.09 -7.03
CA GLN A 57 10.25 -13.45 -8.34
C GLN A 57 10.11 -11.95 -8.15
N TYR A 58 11.09 -11.19 -8.64
CA TYR A 58 11.03 -9.74 -8.65
C TYR A 58 9.81 -9.23 -9.45
N VAL A 59 9.20 -8.17 -8.92
CA VAL A 59 8.13 -7.40 -9.55
C VAL A 59 8.55 -5.93 -9.52
N SER A 60 8.73 -5.33 -10.70
CA SER A 60 9.19 -3.95 -10.78
C SER A 60 8.08 -2.96 -10.43
N PRO A 61 8.16 -2.20 -9.32
CA PRO A 61 7.17 -1.16 -9.03
C PRO A 61 7.19 -0.02 -10.06
N PHE A 62 8.31 0.15 -10.77
CA PHE A 62 8.50 1.19 -11.77
C PHE A 62 7.77 0.92 -13.09
N THR A 63 7.48 -0.34 -13.42
CA THR A 63 6.98 -0.74 -14.75
C THR A 63 5.81 -1.71 -14.72
N THR A 64 5.49 -2.34 -13.59
CA THR A 64 4.38 -3.30 -13.50
C THR A 64 3.02 -2.65 -13.72
N LEU A 65 2.88 -1.39 -13.33
CA LEU A 65 1.68 -0.58 -13.55
C LEU A 65 2.03 0.65 -14.39
N PRO A 66 1.06 1.25 -15.12
CA PRO A 66 1.32 2.46 -15.90
C PRO A 66 1.87 3.60 -15.04
N SER A 67 2.77 4.39 -15.62
CA SER A 67 3.31 5.59 -14.96
C SER A 67 2.19 6.58 -14.60
N ALA A 68 2.43 7.39 -13.57
CA ALA A 68 1.55 8.46 -13.14
C ALA A 68 2.34 9.51 -12.36
N ALA A 69 1.77 10.72 -12.22
CA ALA A 69 2.45 11.87 -11.62
C ALA A 69 3.90 12.01 -12.14
N GLY A 70 4.90 12.19 -11.26
CA GLY A 70 6.31 12.21 -11.67
C GLY A 70 6.96 10.82 -11.82
N GLY A 71 6.25 9.73 -11.50
CA GLY A 71 6.79 8.36 -11.47
C GLY A 71 6.71 7.71 -10.09
N PHE A 72 6.93 6.39 -10.03
CA PHE A 72 6.96 5.67 -8.76
C PHE A 72 8.06 6.23 -7.86
N CYS A 73 7.75 6.41 -6.58
CA CYS A 73 8.70 6.88 -5.59
C CYS A 73 9.30 5.73 -4.79
N CYS A 74 8.45 5.10 -3.97
CA CYS A 74 8.82 4.56 -2.66
C CYS A 74 7.57 4.10 -1.87
N ASP A 75 7.73 3.85 -0.56
CA ASP A 75 6.69 3.79 0.49
C ASP A 75 5.50 2.89 0.15
N GLN A 76 5.83 1.66 -0.24
CA GLN A 76 4.85 0.68 -0.67
C GLN A 76 4.24 -0.05 0.53
N LEU A 77 2.91 -0.20 0.52
CA LEU A 77 2.22 -1.06 1.47
C LEU A 77 1.43 -2.14 0.74
N THR A 78 1.34 -3.31 1.36
CA THR A 78 0.59 -4.45 0.83
C THR A 78 -0.22 -5.10 1.93
N HIS A 79 -1.45 -5.50 1.61
CA HIS A 79 -2.34 -6.17 2.55
C HIS A 79 -3.23 -7.15 1.79
N TYR A 80 -3.67 -8.21 2.46
CA TYR A 80 -4.63 -9.17 1.93
C TYR A 80 -5.93 -9.13 2.74
N ASP A 81 -7.07 -8.94 2.09
CA ASP A 81 -8.40 -9.16 2.68
C ASP A 81 -8.86 -10.59 2.36
N ARG A 82 -8.87 -11.43 3.38
CA ARG A 82 -9.29 -12.83 3.27
C ARG A 82 -10.79 -12.98 3.04
N SER A 83 -11.62 -12.04 3.51
CA SER A 83 -13.07 -12.17 3.41
C SER A 83 -13.57 -12.02 1.98
N ARG A 84 -12.89 -11.21 1.16
CA ARG A 84 -13.24 -10.94 -0.24
C ARG A 84 -12.18 -11.41 -1.23
N ASP A 85 -11.12 -12.05 -0.73
CA ASP A 85 -9.98 -12.52 -1.52
C ASP A 85 -9.34 -11.37 -2.33
N LEU A 86 -9.01 -10.27 -1.64
CA LEU A 86 -8.43 -9.08 -2.27
C LEU A 86 -6.98 -8.89 -1.86
N LEU A 87 -6.10 -8.73 -2.85
CA LEU A 87 -4.75 -8.23 -2.63
C LEU A 87 -4.71 -6.73 -2.92
N PHE A 88 -4.24 -5.96 -1.94
CA PHE A 88 -3.98 -4.53 -2.05
C PHE A 88 -2.50 -4.27 -2.18
N TRP A 89 -2.14 -3.35 -3.08
CA TRP A 89 -0.81 -2.80 -3.22
C TRP A 89 -0.91 -1.28 -3.35
N LEU A 90 -0.51 -0.59 -2.29
CA LEU A 90 -0.37 0.85 -2.26
C LEU A 90 1.01 1.23 -2.82
N LEU A 91 1.03 2.17 -3.76
CA LEU A 91 2.26 2.76 -4.29
C LEU A 91 2.22 4.28 -4.13
N GLN A 92 3.26 4.85 -3.54
CA GLN A 92 3.49 6.30 -3.52
C GLN A 92 4.25 6.74 -4.77
N TYR A 93 3.84 7.86 -5.33
CA TYR A 93 4.49 8.48 -6.49
C TYR A 93 5.23 9.75 -6.07
N ILE A 94 6.22 10.17 -6.86
CA ILE A 94 6.85 11.47 -6.70
C ILE A 94 5.94 12.57 -7.27
N ARG A 95 6.16 13.80 -6.79
CA ARG A 95 5.43 14.99 -7.23
C ARG A 95 5.58 15.21 -8.74
N GLY A 96 4.47 15.54 -9.39
CA GLY A 96 4.43 15.99 -10.79
C GLY A 96 4.70 17.48 -10.94
N SER A 97 4.49 18.00 -12.15
CA SER A 97 4.69 19.41 -12.49
C SER A 97 3.77 20.39 -11.74
N ASN A 98 2.64 19.90 -11.21
CA ASN A 98 1.72 20.68 -10.38
C ASN A 98 2.08 20.68 -8.88
N ASN A 99 3.27 20.17 -8.51
CA ASN A 99 3.74 19.98 -7.13
C ASN A 99 2.94 18.96 -6.29
N GLU A 100 1.96 18.28 -6.89
CA GLU A 100 1.22 17.21 -6.23
C GLU A 100 1.80 15.85 -6.57
N ASN A 101 1.75 14.92 -5.63
CA ASN A 101 1.90 13.52 -5.94
C ASN A 101 0.55 12.81 -5.97
N ILE A 102 0.60 11.51 -6.22
CA ILE A 102 -0.52 10.62 -5.98
C ILE A 102 -0.06 9.46 -5.10
N PHE A 103 -1.04 8.81 -4.48
CA PHE A 103 -0.91 7.39 -4.18
C PHE A 103 -1.86 6.59 -5.06
N ARG A 104 -1.47 5.35 -5.35
CA ARG A 104 -2.27 4.38 -6.08
C ARG A 104 -2.63 3.24 -5.16
N ILE A 105 -3.89 2.80 -5.16
CA ILE A 105 -4.28 1.51 -4.60
C ILE A 105 -4.53 0.57 -5.78
N ALA A 106 -3.57 -0.30 -6.05
CA ALA A 106 -3.71 -1.38 -7.02
C ALA A 106 -4.30 -2.62 -6.35
N ILE A 107 -5.23 -3.27 -7.05
CA ILE A 107 -6.09 -4.29 -6.48
C ILE A 107 -6.17 -5.49 -7.42
N LYS A 108 -6.16 -6.67 -6.81
CA LYS A 108 -6.43 -7.95 -7.46
C LYS A 108 -7.48 -8.72 -6.68
N ASN A 109 -8.40 -9.32 -7.42
CA ASN A 109 -9.24 -10.40 -6.90
C ASN A 109 -8.48 -11.71 -7.01
N GLY A 110 -8.60 -12.57 -6.00
CA GLY A 110 -8.10 -13.93 -6.06
C GLY A 110 -6.65 -14.10 -5.60
N ALA A 111 -6.31 -15.35 -5.30
CA ALA A 111 -4.94 -15.85 -5.23
C ALA A 111 -4.28 -16.02 -6.62
N THR A 112 -4.24 -14.95 -7.43
CA THR A 112 -3.55 -14.96 -8.73
C THR A 112 -2.42 -13.92 -8.77
N LEU A 113 -1.41 -14.15 -7.94
CA LEU A 113 -0.07 -13.60 -8.18
C LEU A 113 0.57 -14.18 -9.47
N GLN A 114 -0.10 -15.11 -10.16
CA GLN A 114 0.38 -15.75 -11.39
C GLN A 114 0.32 -14.83 -12.63
N ASN A 115 -0.63 -13.89 -12.69
CA ASN A 115 -0.71 -12.90 -13.77
C ASN A 115 -0.36 -11.49 -13.27
N ASN A 116 -0.29 -10.51 -14.17
CA ASN A 116 -0.07 -9.08 -13.85
C ASN A 116 -1.32 -8.23 -14.12
N SER A 117 -2.52 -8.80 -13.99
CA SER A 117 -3.78 -8.09 -14.21
C SER A 117 -4.18 -7.36 -12.93
N TRP A 118 -4.06 -6.03 -12.94
CA TRP A 118 -4.46 -5.15 -11.84
C TRP A 118 -5.51 -4.16 -12.33
N TYR A 119 -6.42 -3.77 -11.45
CA TYR A 119 -7.14 -2.51 -11.55
C TYR A 119 -6.69 -1.60 -10.40
N TRP A 120 -6.92 -0.30 -10.52
CA TRP A 120 -6.43 0.64 -9.52
C TRP A 120 -7.23 1.93 -9.46
N TYR A 121 -7.10 2.61 -8.33
CA TYR A 121 -7.56 3.98 -8.12
C TYR A 121 -6.35 4.86 -7.79
N ASN A 122 -6.31 6.06 -8.38
CA ASN A 122 -5.31 7.07 -8.09
C ASN A 122 -5.95 8.19 -7.28
N PHE A 123 -5.23 8.70 -6.29
CA PHE A 123 -5.69 9.78 -5.42
C PHE A 123 -4.63 10.87 -5.36
N SER A 124 -5.01 12.10 -5.72
CA SER A 124 -4.20 13.31 -5.51
C SER A 124 -4.79 14.14 -4.37
N PRO A 125 -3.99 14.99 -3.71
CA PRO A 125 -4.51 15.93 -2.70
C PRO A 125 -5.66 16.79 -3.22
N SER A 126 -5.53 17.38 -4.41
CA SER A 126 -6.62 18.15 -5.04
C SER A 126 -7.87 17.32 -5.37
N GLY A 127 -7.71 16.02 -5.60
CA GLY A 127 -8.81 15.08 -5.82
C GLY A 127 -9.58 14.72 -4.54
N VAL A 128 -8.98 14.93 -3.36
CA VAL A 128 -9.67 14.82 -2.06
C VAL A 128 -10.51 16.07 -1.79
N THR A 129 -9.90 17.24 -1.98
CA THR A 129 -10.56 18.54 -1.93
C THR A 129 -9.74 19.57 -2.70
N SER A 130 -10.41 20.46 -3.42
CA SER A 130 -9.74 21.51 -4.21
C SER A 130 -8.85 22.43 -3.37
N SER A 131 -9.12 22.57 -2.08
CA SER A 131 -8.30 23.37 -1.15
C SER A 131 -6.90 22.79 -0.88
N TRP A 132 -6.63 21.55 -1.29
CA TRP A 132 -5.34 20.87 -1.11
C TRP A 132 -4.50 20.86 -2.40
N ALA A 133 -4.84 21.69 -3.38
CA ALA A 133 -4.06 21.83 -4.60
C ALA A 133 -2.60 22.22 -4.28
N GLY A 134 -1.65 21.57 -4.95
CA GLY A 134 -0.20 21.78 -4.75
C GLY A 134 0.37 21.19 -3.45
N LEU A 135 -0.42 20.43 -2.68
CA LEU A 135 0.08 19.63 -1.55
C LEU A 135 0.55 18.25 -2.02
N TRP A 136 1.20 17.48 -1.15
CA TRP A 136 1.63 16.10 -1.44
C TRP A 136 1.54 15.19 -0.22
N PHE A 137 1.31 13.91 -0.46
CA PHE A 137 1.18 12.84 0.52
C PHE A 137 2.52 12.17 0.84
N ASP A 138 2.74 11.82 2.10
CA ASP A 138 3.89 11.03 2.53
C ASP A 138 3.59 10.22 3.82
N TYR A 139 4.45 9.27 4.17
CA TYR A 139 4.31 8.40 5.35
C TYR A 139 2.99 7.62 5.40
N PRO A 140 2.73 6.72 4.42
CA PRO A 140 1.51 5.93 4.45
C PRO A 140 1.43 4.97 5.64
N ASP A 141 0.20 4.67 6.04
CA ASP A 141 -0.16 3.45 6.75
C ASP A 141 -1.41 2.83 6.12
N MET A 142 -1.59 1.52 6.26
CA MET A 142 -2.70 0.79 5.68
C MET A 142 -3.13 -0.39 6.56
N ALA A 143 -4.43 -0.51 6.83
CA ALA A 143 -4.99 -1.59 7.62
C ALA A 143 -6.42 -1.92 7.18
N LEU A 144 -6.88 -3.11 7.55
CA LEU A 144 -8.26 -3.55 7.34
C LEU A 144 -9.09 -3.40 8.60
N SER A 145 -10.38 -3.17 8.36
CA SER A 145 -11.49 -3.47 9.27
C SER A 145 -12.45 -4.43 8.55
N ASN A 146 -13.53 -4.88 9.21
CA ASN A 146 -14.49 -5.83 8.63
C ASN A 146 -15.00 -5.42 7.23
N ASN A 147 -15.24 -4.12 7.01
CA ASN A 147 -15.90 -3.60 5.81
C ASN A 147 -15.11 -2.55 5.04
N TYR A 148 -13.95 -2.12 5.57
CA TYR A 148 -13.20 -1.01 4.98
C TYR A 148 -11.70 -1.26 4.95
N LEU A 149 -11.09 -0.84 3.85
CA LEU A 149 -9.66 -0.55 3.78
C LEU A 149 -9.44 0.87 4.30
N TRP A 150 -8.56 1.01 5.27
CA TRP A 150 -8.15 2.29 5.83
C TRP A 150 -6.75 2.61 5.38
N VAL A 151 -6.53 3.87 5.00
CA VAL A 151 -5.22 4.38 4.58
C VAL A 151 -4.98 5.72 5.26
N THR A 152 -3.78 5.95 5.78
CA THR A 152 -3.41 7.26 6.31
C THR A 152 -2.24 7.86 5.54
N PHE A 153 -2.14 9.17 5.57
CA PHE A 153 -0.97 9.91 5.09
C PHE A 153 -0.76 11.16 5.93
N ASN A 154 0.49 11.59 6.04
CA ASN A 154 0.79 13.00 6.26
C ASN A 154 0.64 13.78 4.94
N VAL A 155 0.29 15.05 5.04
CA VAL A 155 0.16 15.96 3.91
C VAL A 155 1.08 17.15 4.11
N PHE A 156 1.87 17.47 3.09
CA PHE A 156 2.90 18.50 3.11
C PHE A 156 2.68 19.52 1.99
N ASN A 157 3.19 20.73 2.16
CA ASN A 157 3.23 21.72 1.09
C ASN A 157 4.49 21.56 0.21
N SER A 158 4.61 22.37 -0.85
CA SER A 158 5.74 22.33 -1.78
C SER A 158 7.11 22.57 -1.12
N SER A 159 7.15 23.31 -0.01
CA SER A 159 8.35 23.54 0.83
C SER A 159 8.62 22.41 1.83
N ASN A 160 7.95 21.26 1.70
CA ASN A 160 8.06 20.09 2.59
C ASN A 160 7.66 20.38 4.05
N LEU A 161 6.84 21.41 4.29
CA LEU A 161 6.29 21.69 5.62
C LEU A 161 5.01 20.89 5.83
N TRP A 162 4.92 20.20 6.96
CA TRP A 162 3.73 19.44 7.34
C TRP A 162 2.52 20.37 7.47
N GLN A 163 1.37 19.93 6.94
CA GLN A 163 0.12 20.68 6.94
C GLN A 163 -0.98 19.99 7.75
N ARG A 164 -1.08 18.66 7.65
CA ARG A 164 -2.12 17.83 8.28
C ARG A 164 -1.79 16.35 8.16
N ALA A 165 -2.53 15.52 8.87
CA ALA A 165 -2.70 14.11 8.53
C ALA A 165 -4.12 13.85 7.99
N VAL A 166 -4.26 12.84 7.15
CA VAL A 166 -5.53 12.40 6.56
C VAL A 166 -5.71 10.91 6.77
N VAL A 167 -6.96 10.50 6.99
CA VAL A 167 -7.41 9.11 7.05
C VAL A 167 -8.46 8.92 5.96
N PHE A 168 -8.25 7.94 5.09
CA PHE A 168 -9.18 7.50 4.07
C PHE A 168 -9.88 6.22 4.52
N LYS A 169 -11.15 6.11 4.13
CA LYS A 169 -12.01 4.96 4.39
C LYS A 169 -12.65 4.49 3.08
N PHE A 170 -12.19 3.36 2.57
CA PHE A 170 -12.64 2.77 1.30
C PHE A 170 -13.52 1.54 1.53
N PRO A 171 -14.75 1.46 0.97
CA PRO A 171 -15.61 0.29 1.12
C PRO A 171 -15.04 -0.93 0.39
N LEU A 172 -14.79 -2.02 1.11
CA LEU A 172 -14.16 -3.22 0.56
C LEU A 172 -15.03 -3.89 -0.54
N ASP A 173 -16.36 -3.85 -0.41
CA ASP A 173 -17.26 -4.41 -1.45
C ASP A 173 -17.14 -3.64 -2.78
N THR A 174 -17.01 -2.31 -2.72
CA THR A 174 -16.80 -1.49 -3.91
C THR A 174 -15.43 -1.78 -4.51
N LEU A 175 -14.39 -1.88 -3.67
CA LEU A 175 -13.06 -2.27 -4.12
C LEU A 175 -13.10 -3.63 -4.82
N ALA A 176 -13.78 -4.64 -4.26
CA ALA A 176 -13.87 -5.99 -4.84
C ALA A 176 -14.41 -6.01 -6.27
N THR A 177 -15.39 -5.16 -6.56
CA THR A 177 -16.03 -5.08 -7.88
C THR A 177 -15.26 -4.24 -8.90
N GLY A 178 -14.26 -3.46 -8.48
CA GLY A 178 -13.57 -2.50 -9.35
C GLY A 178 -14.49 -1.40 -9.90
N GLY A 179 -15.63 -1.14 -9.24
CA GLY A 179 -16.64 -0.18 -9.68
C GLY A 179 -16.26 1.29 -9.42
N SER A 180 -17.22 2.19 -9.61
CA SER A 180 -17.03 3.60 -9.24
C SER A 180 -16.90 3.73 -7.72
N LEU A 181 -15.83 4.36 -7.25
CA LEU A 181 -15.45 4.39 -5.84
C LEU A 181 -15.91 5.69 -5.16
N ASN A 182 -16.96 5.57 -4.34
CA ASN A 182 -17.26 6.58 -3.32
C ASN A 182 -16.52 6.22 -2.04
N TYR A 183 -15.75 7.16 -1.50
CA TYR A 183 -15.00 6.99 -0.26
C TYR A 183 -15.22 8.18 0.66
N SER A 184 -14.87 8.01 1.94
CA SER A 184 -14.87 9.10 2.91
C SER A 184 -13.47 9.34 3.44
N TYR A 185 -13.23 10.55 3.93
CA TYR A 185 -11.97 10.89 4.57
C TYR A 185 -12.21 11.79 5.79
N TRP A 186 -11.25 11.77 6.71
CA TRP A 186 -11.15 12.70 7.82
C TRP A 186 -9.73 13.25 7.87
N SER A 187 -9.53 14.47 8.34
CA SER A 187 -8.20 15.06 8.47
C SER A 187 -8.05 15.87 9.74
N THR A 188 -6.81 16.03 10.20
CA THR A 188 -6.47 16.79 11.41
C THR A 188 -5.18 17.56 11.25
N THR A 189 -5.14 18.74 11.85
CA THR A 189 -3.93 19.59 11.99
C THR A 189 -3.30 19.45 13.37
N ASN A 190 -3.82 18.57 14.24
CA ASN A 190 -3.34 18.42 15.61
C ASN A 190 -2.27 17.34 15.74
N ASN A 191 -2.33 16.29 14.92
CA ASN A 191 -1.44 15.13 15.01
C ASN A 191 -0.99 14.71 13.61
N GLY A 192 0.31 14.44 13.46
CA GLY A 192 0.90 13.80 12.28
C GLY A 192 1.08 12.29 12.47
N SER A 193 1.43 11.61 11.39
CA SER A 193 1.87 10.21 11.37
C SER A 193 0.89 9.25 12.03
N LEU A 194 -0.39 9.40 11.70
CA LEU A 194 -1.46 8.55 12.22
C LEU A 194 -1.22 7.09 11.84
N ARG A 195 -1.26 6.20 12.84
CA ARG A 195 -1.14 4.74 12.65
C ARG A 195 -2.46 4.05 12.91
N LEU A 196 -2.72 3.01 12.13
CA LEU A 196 -3.97 2.26 12.15
C LEU A 196 -3.83 1.01 13.04
N THR A 197 -4.89 0.68 13.76
CA THR A 197 -4.95 -0.55 14.54
C THR A 197 -4.97 -1.75 13.61
N GLN A 198 -3.97 -2.61 13.72
CA GLN A 198 -3.90 -3.86 12.95
C GLN A 198 -4.88 -4.89 13.51
N GLY A 199 -5.66 -5.54 12.64
CA GLY A 199 -6.68 -6.51 13.05
C GLY A 199 -7.95 -5.89 13.65
N ALA A 200 -8.24 -4.63 13.31
CA ALA A 200 -9.49 -3.96 13.70
C ALA A 200 -10.73 -4.72 13.19
N GLY A 201 -11.79 -4.74 14.01
CA GLY A 201 -13.09 -5.35 13.66
C GLY A 201 -14.05 -4.31 13.08
N ASP A 202 -15.08 -3.96 13.85
CA ASP A 202 -16.12 -3.01 13.40
C ASP A 202 -15.69 -1.53 13.48
N THR A 203 -14.67 -1.21 14.27
CA THR A 203 -14.18 0.16 14.50
C THR A 203 -12.67 0.23 14.29
N MET A 204 -12.23 1.32 13.64
CA MET A 204 -10.83 1.71 13.48
C MET A 204 -10.50 2.85 14.45
#